data_AF-A0A2L2TZH6-F1
#
_entry.id   AF-A0A2L2TZH6-F1
#
_cell.length_a   1.000
_cell.length_b   1.000
_cell.length_c   1.000
_cell.angle_alpha   90.00
_cell.angle_beta   90.00
_cell.angle_gamma   90.00
#
_symmetry.space_group_name_H-M   'P 1'
#
loop_
_entity.id
_entity.type
_entity.pdbx_description
1 polymer ?
#
loop_
_entity_poly.entity_id
_entity_poly.type
_entity_poly.pdbx_seq_one_letter_code
_entity_poly.pdbx_strand_id
1 'polypeptide(L)'
;MTDRIGSQSQPGPVVAEDVNRMLQKRADEVFAVSSDGQTYTAPRCLIGTPVRKITENDDYWKSGWLSLESFFAQEESEKKAKAEAGVRRQLDPSDKRAAKEHKIHSDNVCKHKKIREIFGKETNYHPNQLVSKHHLPADGLCYMDIMYKLACKVSDLKYLQDRKELTMDPWDFIRWRVALKLQPKLLFAAQTGREYVRTIISQIFEGPGTVSFPRPYHDPLLRAAIIRSAGYQGRLNSYGKPSDKHKVVKKPSTTTSRVKARPLSPLAHRPVNPSRVEKRQKISSQPSNYHGVNAFRAQQQTRQGSQYNPKQ
;
A
#
# COMPACT_ATOMS: atom_id res chain seq x y z
N MET A 1 30.85 5.59 38.83
CA MET A 1 29.44 5.16 38.96
C MET A 1 28.82 5.22 37.59
N THR A 2 28.64 4.06 36.97
CA THR A 2 28.22 3.86 35.58
C THR A 2 26.79 3.32 35.57
N ASP A 3 25.81 4.16 35.24
CA ASP A 3 24.44 3.71 35.01
C ASP A 3 24.21 3.41 33.53
N ARG A 4 23.80 2.15 33.29
CA ARG A 4 23.45 1.56 32.00
C ARG A 4 22.14 2.14 31.49
N ILE A 5 22.20 2.84 30.36
CA ILE A 5 21.04 3.19 29.55
C ILE A 5 20.80 2.10 28.50
N GLY A 6 19.54 1.66 28.37
CA GLY A 6 19.00 1.14 27.11
C GLY A 6 18.80 -0.37 27.02
N SER A 7 17.87 -0.92 27.82
CA SER A 7 17.26 -2.21 27.49
C SER A 7 16.32 -2.01 26.31
N GLN A 8 16.74 -2.45 25.11
CA GLN A 8 15.85 -2.59 23.96
C GLN A 8 14.91 -3.76 24.24
N SER A 9 13.69 -3.46 24.69
CA SER A 9 12.63 -4.44 24.82
C SER A 9 12.24 -4.96 23.43
N GLN A 10 12.41 -6.26 23.24
CA GLN A 10 11.79 -7.01 22.14
C GLN A 10 10.28 -6.72 22.13
N PRO A 11 9.65 -6.42 20.98
CA PRO A 11 8.21 -6.15 20.95
C PRO A 11 7.46 -7.45 21.21
N GLY A 12 6.78 -7.54 22.37
CA GLY A 12 5.85 -8.61 22.69
C GLY A 12 4.65 -8.65 21.73
N PRO A 13 3.77 -9.67 21.84
CA PRO A 13 2.55 -9.74 21.04
C PRO A 13 1.69 -8.50 21.26
N VAL A 14 1.20 -7.91 20.17
CA VAL A 14 0.28 -6.77 20.23
C VAL A 14 -1.04 -7.23 20.82
N VAL A 15 -1.41 -6.70 22.00
CA VAL A 15 -2.65 -7.03 22.69
C VAL A 15 -3.80 -6.15 22.17
N ALA A 16 -5.02 -6.69 22.11
CA ALA A 16 -6.17 -6.01 21.53
C ALA A 16 -6.54 -4.71 22.27
N GLU A 17 -6.35 -4.70 23.59
CA GLU A 17 -6.57 -3.56 24.47
C GLU A 17 -5.66 -2.38 24.10
N ASP A 18 -4.42 -2.63 23.72
CA ASP A 18 -3.49 -1.56 23.33
C ASP A 18 -3.86 -0.95 21.98
N VAL A 19 -4.37 -1.75 21.05
CA VAL A 19 -4.93 -1.26 19.78
C VAL A 19 -6.16 -0.40 20.06
N ASN A 20 -7.06 -0.83 20.94
CA ASN A 20 -8.23 -0.06 21.32
C ASN A 20 -7.85 1.27 21.96
N ARG A 21 -6.94 1.25 22.93
CA ARG A 21 -6.42 2.45 23.60
C ARG A 21 -5.81 3.43 22.60
N MET A 22 -5.04 2.93 21.63
CA MET A 22 -4.46 3.75 20.57
C MET A 22 -5.54 4.37 19.68
N LEU A 23 -6.53 3.58 19.23
CA LEU A 23 -7.59 4.07 18.33
C LEU A 23 -8.53 5.08 18.99
N GLN A 24 -8.72 4.97 20.31
CA GLN A 24 -9.55 5.87 21.10
C GLN A 24 -8.84 7.17 21.49
N LYS A 25 -7.54 7.32 21.17
CA LYS A 25 -6.76 8.53 21.47
C LYS A 25 -7.37 9.74 20.76
N ARG A 26 -7.62 10.81 21.52
CA ARG A 26 -8.16 12.06 21.00
C ARG A 26 -7.06 12.97 20.44
N ALA A 27 -7.42 13.86 19.52
CA ALA A 27 -6.50 14.80 18.88
C ALA A 27 -5.92 15.82 19.88
N ASP A 28 -6.74 16.34 20.79
CA ASP A 28 -6.39 17.30 21.82
C ASP A 28 -5.41 16.76 22.88
N GLU A 29 -5.33 15.44 23.04
CA GLU A 29 -4.34 14.79 23.91
C GLU A 29 -2.96 14.63 23.26
N VAL A 30 -2.86 14.84 21.94
CA VAL A 30 -1.64 14.59 21.14
C VAL A 30 -1.11 15.88 20.56
N PHE A 31 -2.00 16.76 20.12
CA PHE A 31 -1.70 17.97 19.39
C PHE A 31 -2.12 19.19 20.20
N ALA A 32 -1.28 20.21 20.17
CA ALA A 32 -1.65 21.56 20.57
C ALA A 32 -1.67 22.44 19.33
N VAL A 33 -2.60 23.39 19.32
CA VAL A 33 -2.79 24.36 18.23
C VAL A 33 -2.58 25.76 18.82
N SER A 34 -2.16 26.71 17.98
CA SER A 34 -2.08 28.13 18.33
C SER A 34 -3.45 28.69 18.76
N SER A 35 -3.45 29.81 19.49
CA SER A 35 -4.68 30.43 20.01
C SER A 35 -5.66 30.85 18.90
N ASP A 36 -5.15 31.17 17.71
CA ASP A 36 -5.93 31.47 16.51
C ASP A 36 -6.44 30.22 15.75
N GLY A 37 -6.09 29.02 16.22
CA GLY A 37 -6.48 27.76 15.60
C GLY A 37 -5.76 27.43 14.27
N GLN A 38 -4.81 28.25 13.82
CA GLN A 38 -4.28 28.15 12.46
C GLN A 38 -3.11 27.17 12.31
N THR A 39 -2.30 26.98 13.35
CA THR A 39 -1.07 26.18 13.26
C THR A 39 -0.85 25.28 14.45
N TYR A 40 -0.21 24.13 14.24
CA TYR A 40 0.19 23.27 15.35
C TYR A 40 1.35 23.89 16.13
N THR A 41 1.27 23.81 17.47
CA THR A 41 2.31 24.20 18.43
C THR A 41 2.93 23.00 19.14
N ALA A 42 2.30 21.82 19.07
CA ALA A 42 2.88 20.56 19.52
C ALA A 42 2.33 19.36 18.72
N PRO A 43 3.10 18.24 18.59
CA PRO A 43 4.47 18.05 19.05
C PRO A 43 5.50 18.81 18.21
N ARG A 44 6.76 18.82 18.67
CA ARG A 44 7.87 19.59 18.07
C ARG A 44 8.01 19.43 16.56
N CYS A 45 7.80 18.23 16.03
CA CYS A 45 7.89 17.95 14.60
C CYS A 45 6.75 18.51 13.74
N LEU A 46 5.73 19.10 14.35
CA LEU A 46 4.60 19.77 13.69
C LEU A 46 4.59 21.28 13.85
N ILE A 47 5.47 21.86 14.68
CA ILE A 47 5.43 23.30 14.98
C ILE A 47 5.38 24.13 13.68
N GLY A 48 4.39 25.02 13.61
CA GLY A 48 4.16 25.91 12.47
C GLY A 48 3.50 25.24 11.25
N THR A 49 3.10 23.97 11.34
CA THR A 49 2.34 23.31 10.26
C THR A 49 0.91 23.86 10.27
N PRO A 50 0.35 24.30 9.12
CA PRO A 50 -1.03 24.76 9.06
C PRO A 50 -2.02 23.63 9.33
N VAL A 51 -3.11 23.95 10.04
CA VAL A 51 -4.24 23.04 10.27
C VAL A 51 -5.12 22.93 9.02
N ARG A 52 -5.44 24.07 8.39
CA ARG A 52 -6.17 24.12 7.11
C ARG A 52 -5.33 23.54 5.99
N LYS A 53 -5.96 23.02 4.94
CA LYS A 53 -5.25 22.55 3.75
C LYS A 53 -4.43 23.68 3.11
N ILE A 54 -3.17 23.39 2.80
CA ILE A 54 -2.32 24.32 2.04
C ILE A 54 -2.54 24.18 0.53
N THR A 55 -2.25 25.25 -0.17
CA THR A 55 -2.17 25.42 -1.61
C THR A 55 -0.77 25.92 -1.99
N GLU A 56 -0.47 25.97 -3.28
CA GLU A 56 0.84 26.40 -3.80
C GLU A 56 1.07 27.91 -3.67
N ASN A 57 0.02 28.67 -3.31
CA ASN A 57 0.06 30.12 -3.10
C ASN A 57 0.19 30.49 -1.61
N ASP A 58 0.12 29.54 -0.68
CA ASP A 58 0.25 29.82 0.76
C ASP A 58 1.70 30.09 1.17
N ASP A 59 1.91 30.98 2.15
CA ASP A 59 3.24 31.31 2.73
C ASP A 59 4.00 30.09 3.29
N TYR A 60 3.27 29.04 3.64
CA TYR A 60 3.86 27.79 4.11
C TYR A 60 4.49 26.97 2.97
N TRP A 61 4.02 27.14 1.74
CA TRP A 61 4.50 26.44 0.55
C TRP A 61 5.97 26.78 0.27
N LYS A 62 6.68 25.83 -0.35
CA LYS A 62 8.05 26.04 -0.85
C LYS A 62 8.07 25.78 -2.34
N SER A 63 8.59 26.73 -3.11
CA SER A 63 8.67 26.66 -4.58
C SER A 63 9.40 25.42 -5.12
N GLY A 64 10.33 24.84 -4.35
CA GLY A 64 11.00 23.60 -4.72
C GLY A 64 10.17 22.32 -4.56
N TRP A 65 8.99 22.38 -3.93
CA TRP A 65 8.14 21.21 -3.73
C TRP A 65 7.42 20.78 -5.00
N LEU A 66 7.33 19.46 -5.21
CA LEU A 66 6.52 18.89 -6.26
C LEU A 66 5.05 19.29 -6.06
N SER A 67 4.44 19.80 -7.13
CA SER A 67 3.06 20.29 -7.17
C SER A 67 2.05 19.14 -7.18
N LEU A 68 1.04 19.24 -6.30
CA LEU A 68 -0.05 18.27 -6.24
C LEU A 68 -1.02 18.45 -7.43
N GLU A 69 -1.28 19.69 -7.82
CA GLU A 69 -2.13 19.99 -8.98
C GLU A 69 -1.47 19.52 -10.28
N SER A 70 -0.16 19.73 -10.43
CA SER A 70 0.62 19.22 -11.58
C SER A 70 0.62 17.70 -11.63
N PHE A 71 0.69 17.02 -10.48
CA PHE A 71 0.52 15.57 -10.43
C PHE A 71 -0.87 15.16 -10.93
N PHE A 72 -1.94 15.83 -10.47
CA PHE A 72 -3.30 15.50 -10.91
C PHE A 72 -3.57 15.81 -12.39
N ALA A 73 -2.87 16.77 -12.99
CA ALA A 73 -2.95 17.06 -14.42
C ALA A 73 -2.43 15.90 -15.30
N GLN A 74 -1.57 15.02 -14.76
CA GLN A 74 -1.02 13.86 -15.48
C GLN A 74 -2.01 12.68 -15.55
N GLU A 75 -3.16 12.73 -14.87
CA GLU A 75 -4.09 11.59 -14.84
C GLU A 75 -4.66 11.27 -16.23
N GLU A 76 -4.98 12.28 -17.05
CA GLU A 76 -5.54 12.08 -18.38
C GLU A 76 -4.51 11.50 -19.36
N SER A 77 -3.24 11.88 -19.26
CA SER A 77 -2.18 11.29 -20.07
C SER A 77 -1.94 9.82 -19.70
N GLU A 78 -2.02 9.46 -18.41
CA GLU A 78 -1.95 8.06 -17.96
C GLU A 78 -3.16 7.23 -18.44
N LYS A 79 -4.37 7.80 -18.47
CA LYS A 79 -5.56 7.15 -19.04
C LYS A 79 -5.39 6.88 -20.53
N LYS A 80 -4.86 7.85 -21.28
CA LYS A 80 -4.56 7.71 -22.71
C LYS A 80 -3.50 6.62 -22.95
N ALA A 81 -2.40 6.66 -22.21
CA ALA A 81 -1.33 5.66 -22.31
C ALA A 81 -1.82 4.24 -21.99
N LYS A 82 -2.70 4.09 -20.99
CA LYS A 82 -3.38 2.83 -20.70
C LYS A 82 -4.20 2.34 -21.89
N ALA A 83 -5.00 3.21 -22.51
CA ALA A 83 -5.84 2.85 -23.66
C ALA A 83 -4.99 2.41 -24.85
N GLU A 84 -3.96 3.17 -25.20
CA GLU A 84 -3.03 2.86 -26.31
C GLU A 84 -2.28 1.54 -26.09
N ALA A 85 -1.76 1.30 -24.88
CA ALA A 85 -1.13 0.04 -24.54
C ALA A 85 -2.13 -1.13 -24.55
N GLY A 86 -3.40 -0.86 -24.19
CA GLY A 86 -4.50 -1.83 -24.26
C GLY A 86 -4.81 -2.24 -25.70
N VAL A 87 -4.90 -1.28 -26.62
CA VAL A 87 -5.10 -1.54 -28.05
C VAL A 87 -3.93 -2.36 -28.62
N ARG A 88 -2.68 -1.95 -28.35
CA ARG A 88 -1.49 -2.70 -28.81
C ARG A 88 -1.49 -4.14 -28.32
N ARG A 89 -1.85 -4.37 -27.05
CA ARG A 89 -1.96 -5.71 -26.48
C ARG A 89 -3.08 -6.55 -27.10
N GLN A 90 -4.17 -5.91 -27.54
CA GLN A 90 -5.26 -6.62 -28.23
C GLN A 90 -4.86 -7.03 -29.64
N LEU A 91 -4.11 -6.17 -30.35
CA LEU A 91 -3.60 -6.44 -31.69
C LEU A 91 -2.51 -7.51 -31.71
N ASP A 92 -1.60 -7.49 -30.72
CA ASP A 92 -0.60 -8.53 -30.51
C ASP A 92 -0.64 -9.05 -29.06
N PRO A 93 -1.42 -10.10 -28.78
CA PRO A 93 -1.48 -10.71 -27.45
C PRO A 93 -0.16 -11.35 -26.98
N SER A 94 0.78 -11.59 -27.90
CA SER A 94 2.08 -12.20 -27.59
C SER A 94 3.13 -11.16 -27.17
N ASP A 95 2.89 -9.88 -27.44
CA ASP A 95 3.77 -8.79 -27.04
C ASP A 95 3.77 -8.59 -25.51
N LYS A 96 4.79 -9.14 -24.86
CA LYS A 96 5.04 -8.99 -23.42
C LYS A 96 5.31 -7.55 -23.02
N ARG A 97 5.83 -6.70 -23.92
CA ARG A 97 6.09 -5.29 -23.65
C ARG A 97 4.78 -4.51 -23.57
N ALA A 98 3.89 -4.64 -24.55
CA ALA A 98 2.55 -4.05 -24.48
C ALA A 98 1.78 -4.52 -23.23
N ALA A 99 1.88 -5.81 -22.87
CA ALA A 99 1.26 -6.32 -21.65
C ALA A 99 1.83 -5.66 -20.37
N LYS A 100 3.15 -5.45 -20.30
CA LYS A 100 3.82 -4.78 -19.17
C LYS A 100 3.45 -3.30 -19.10
N GLU A 101 3.48 -2.58 -20.22
CA GLU A 101 3.10 -1.17 -20.31
C GLU A 101 1.63 -0.96 -19.92
N HIS A 102 0.71 -1.77 -20.46
CA HIS A 102 -0.70 -1.72 -20.09
C HIS A 102 -0.90 -1.95 -18.58
N LYS A 103 -0.15 -2.88 -17.98
CA LYS A 103 -0.21 -3.09 -16.52
C LYS A 103 0.27 -1.86 -15.76
N ILE A 104 1.42 -1.29 -16.12
CA ILE A 104 1.98 -0.10 -15.46
C ILE A 104 1.00 1.06 -15.50
N HIS A 105 0.47 1.40 -16.69
CA HIS A 105 -0.49 2.50 -16.83
C HIS A 105 -1.82 2.19 -16.14
N SER A 106 -2.28 0.93 -16.17
CA SER A 106 -3.47 0.54 -15.41
C SER A 106 -3.27 0.71 -13.90
N ASP A 107 -2.10 0.34 -13.38
CA ASP A 107 -1.75 0.52 -11.97
C ASP A 107 -1.65 2.02 -11.63
N ASN A 108 -1.02 2.83 -12.49
CA ASN A 108 -0.90 4.28 -12.30
C ASN A 108 -2.26 4.98 -12.28
N VAL A 109 -3.17 4.66 -13.22
CA VAL A 109 -4.54 5.21 -13.22
C VAL A 109 -5.27 4.87 -11.90
N CYS A 110 -5.13 3.65 -11.40
CA CYS A 110 -5.69 3.26 -10.11
C CYS A 110 -5.06 4.07 -8.95
N LYS A 111 -3.75 4.30 -8.97
CA LYS A 111 -3.05 5.13 -7.97
C LYS A 111 -3.53 6.58 -8.03
N HIS A 112 -3.61 7.20 -9.19
CA HIS A 112 -4.13 8.57 -9.36
C HIS A 112 -5.52 8.71 -8.75
N LYS A 113 -6.44 7.79 -9.07
CA LYS A 113 -7.80 7.79 -8.52
C LYS A 113 -7.79 7.73 -6.98
N LYS A 114 -7.02 6.81 -6.40
CA LYS A 114 -6.93 6.67 -4.93
C LYS A 114 -6.26 7.88 -4.26
N ILE A 115 -5.25 8.46 -4.88
CA ILE A 115 -4.59 9.68 -4.38
C ILE A 115 -5.58 10.85 -4.43
N ARG A 116 -6.32 11.02 -5.52
CA ARG A 116 -7.33 12.08 -5.68
C ARG A 116 -8.46 11.97 -4.65
N GLU A 117 -8.90 10.75 -4.34
CA GLU A 117 -9.91 10.50 -3.29
C GLU A 117 -9.47 11.03 -1.91
N ILE A 118 -8.17 11.04 -1.63
CA ILE A 118 -7.64 11.41 -0.31
C ILE A 118 -7.06 12.83 -0.27
N PHE A 119 -6.43 13.29 -1.35
CA PHE A 119 -5.73 14.58 -1.40
C PHE A 119 -6.33 15.57 -2.41
N GLY A 120 -7.39 15.18 -3.13
CA GLY A 120 -8.10 16.04 -4.08
C GLY A 120 -8.80 17.22 -3.41
N LYS A 121 -9.42 18.07 -4.22
CA LYS A 121 -10.00 19.37 -3.78
C LYS A 121 -11.03 19.24 -2.66
N GLU A 122 -11.79 18.16 -2.64
CA GLU A 122 -12.86 17.89 -1.66
C GLU A 122 -12.36 17.47 -0.28
N THR A 123 -11.05 17.33 -0.06
CA THR A 123 -10.48 16.95 1.23
C THR A 123 -9.61 18.05 1.81
N ASN A 124 -9.46 18.03 3.14
CA ASN A 124 -8.62 18.97 3.88
C ASN A 124 -7.15 18.51 4.00
N TYR A 125 -6.73 17.52 3.22
CA TYR A 125 -5.40 16.94 3.35
C TYR A 125 -4.47 17.39 2.23
N HIS A 126 -3.24 17.73 2.59
CA HIS A 126 -2.12 17.90 1.67
C HIS A 126 -0.92 17.06 2.14
N PRO A 127 -0.21 16.32 1.25
CA PRO A 127 0.93 15.49 1.66
C PRO A 127 2.02 16.27 2.40
N ASN A 128 2.34 17.49 1.93
CA ASN A 128 3.31 18.41 2.55
C ASN A 128 2.82 19.05 3.88
N GLN A 129 1.75 18.55 4.49
CA GLN A 129 1.31 18.91 5.85
C GLN A 129 1.43 17.76 6.84
N LEU A 130 2.05 16.65 6.43
CA LEU A 130 2.24 15.51 7.33
C LEU A 130 3.16 15.87 8.52
N VAL A 131 4.17 16.71 8.29
CA VAL A 131 5.06 17.27 9.31
C VAL A 131 5.45 18.71 8.96
N SER A 132 6.11 19.42 9.88
CA SER A 132 6.59 20.79 9.65
C SER A 132 7.54 20.88 8.45
N LYS A 133 7.48 21.99 7.71
CA LYS A 133 8.25 22.26 6.48
C LYS A 133 9.76 22.21 6.67
N HIS A 134 10.22 22.28 7.92
CA HIS A 134 11.63 22.13 8.28
C HIS A 134 12.10 20.67 8.20
N HIS A 135 11.19 19.70 8.40
CA HIS A 135 11.47 18.26 8.34
C HIS A 135 11.12 17.63 6.99
N LEU A 136 10.41 18.33 6.12
CA LEU A 136 10.08 17.82 4.79
C LEU A 136 11.30 17.85 3.86
N PRO A 137 11.48 16.83 3.00
CA PRO A 137 12.49 16.83 1.95
C PRO A 137 12.45 18.08 1.06
N ALA A 138 13.56 18.33 0.35
CA ALA A 138 13.69 19.49 -0.54
C ALA A 138 12.54 19.61 -1.54
N ASP A 139 12.10 18.46 -2.09
CA ASP A 139 11.05 18.41 -3.11
C ASP A 139 9.67 18.05 -2.52
N GLY A 140 9.56 17.97 -1.19
CA GLY A 140 8.33 17.61 -0.49
C GLY A 140 8.00 16.11 -0.57
N LEU A 141 6.70 15.81 -0.50
CA LEU A 141 6.11 14.47 -0.41
C LEU A 141 5.12 14.13 -1.53
N CYS A 142 4.93 15.02 -2.51
CA CYS A 142 4.03 14.80 -3.64
C CYS A 142 4.59 13.84 -4.71
N TYR A 143 5.14 12.69 -4.26
CA TYR A 143 5.55 11.58 -5.11
C TYR A 143 4.44 10.54 -5.17
N MET A 144 4.15 10.00 -6.35
CA MET A 144 3.06 9.04 -6.57
C MET A 144 3.10 7.89 -5.56
N ASP A 145 4.24 7.24 -5.36
CA ASP A 145 4.33 6.08 -4.46
C ASP A 145 4.14 6.44 -2.98
N ILE A 146 4.63 7.60 -2.55
CA ILE A 146 4.44 8.09 -1.18
C ILE A 146 2.97 8.46 -0.94
N MET A 147 2.40 9.26 -1.85
CA MET A 147 0.99 9.65 -1.79
C MET A 147 0.07 8.43 -1.84
N TYR A 148 0.34 7.45 -2.70
CA TYR A 148 -0.47 6.24 -2.79
C TYR A 148 -0.39 5.40 -1.52
N LYS A 149 0.79 5.24 -0.92
CA LYS A 149 0.95 4.54 0.37
C LYS A 149 0.13 5.23 1.47
N LEU A 150 0.25 6.56 1.58
CA LEU A 150 -0.53 7.36 2.53
C LEU A 150 -2.03 7.23 2.26
N ALA A 151 -2.47 7.39 1.03
CA ALA A 151 -3.87 7.32 0.63
C ALA A 151 -4.51 5.97 0.97
N CYS A 152 -3.79 4.86 0.71
CA CYS A 152 -4.26 3.53 1.11
C CYS A 152 -4.50 3.44 2.62
N LYS A 153 -3.59 3.98 3.44
CA LYS A 153 -3.66 3.89 4.90
C LYS A 153 -4.73 4.80 5.48
N VAL A 154 -4.86 6.01 4.95
CA VAL A 154 -5.97 6.92 5.28
C VAL A 154 -7.31 6.27 4.92
N SER A 155 -7.42 5.61 3.77
CA SER A 155 -8.64 4.91 3.36
C SER A 155 -9.01 3.76 4.31
N ASP A 156 -8.03 2.97 4.77
CA ASP A 156 -8.26 1.93 5.79
C ASP A 156 -8.68 2.52 7.14
N LEU A 157 -8.11 3.66 7.54
CA LEU A 157 -8.43 4.35 8.79
C LEU A 157 -9.80 5.06 8.76
N LYS A 158 -10.19 5.65 7.61
CA LYS A 158 -11.55 6.18 7.40
C LYS A 158 -12.61 5.12 7.69
N TYR A 159 -12.37 3.88 7.26
CA TYR A 159 -13.28 2.78 7.55
C TYR A 159 -13.44 2.49 9.06
N LEU A 160 -12.36 2.64 9.86
CA LEU A 160 -12.45 2.53 11.32
C LEU A 160 -13.16 3.74 11.95
N GLN A 161 -12.98 4.93 11.39
CA GLN A 161 -13.64 6.16 11.83
C GLN A 161 -15.15 6.10 11.55
N ASP A 162 -15.56 5.61 10.39
CA ASP A 162 -16.98 5.43 10.02
C ASP A 162 -17.68 4.47 10.99
N ARG A 163 -16.94 3.49 11.51
CA ARG A 163 -17.38 2.55 12.55
C ARG A 163 -17.27 3.08 13.97
N LYS A 164 -16.85 4.33 14.16
CA LYS A 164 -16.65 4.99 15.46
C LYS A 164 -15.61 4.30 16.35
N GLU A 165 -14.69 3.53 15.76
CA GLU A 165 -13.57 2.90 16.50
C GLU A 165 -12.34 3.80 16.55
N LEU A 166 -12.11 4.60 15.51
CA LEU A 166 -11.06 5.60 15.47
C LEU A 166 -11.63 6.97 15.83
N THR A 167 -11.18 7.53 16.95
CA THR A 167 -11.67 8.84 17.46
C THR A 167 -11.09 10.02 16.69
N MET A 168 -9.80 9.94 16.35
CA MET A 168 -9.07 11.00 15.65
C MET A 168 -9.41 11.03 14.16
N ASP A 169 -9.24 12.19 13.50
CA ASP A 169 -9.23 12.23 12.04
C ASP A 169 -8.13 11.28 11.49
N PRO A 170 -8.39 10.50 10.42
CA PRO A 170 -7.44 9.56 9.84
C PRO A 170 -6.08 10.16 9.49
N TRP A 171 -6.06 11.40 9.00
CA TRP A 171 -4.82 12.08 8.66
C TRP A 171 -4.06 12.52 9.90
N ASP A 172 -4.75 13.08 10.89
CA ASP A 172 -4.19 13.38 12.21
C ASP A 172 -3.63 12.12 12.89
N PHE A 173 -4.30 10.98 12.73
CA PHE A 173 -3.83 9.72 13.27
C PHE A 173 -2.51 9.29 12.62
N ILE A 174 -2.43 9.33 11.29
CA ILE A 174 -1.18 9.05 10.58
C ILE A 174 -0.07 10.01 11.00
N ARG A 175 -0.39 11.30 11.12
CA ARG A 175 0.52 12.35 11.59
C ARG A 175 1.05 12.04 12.99
N TRP A 176 0.20 11.60 13.91
CA TRP A 176 0.62 11.16 15.25
C TRP A 176 1.57 9.96 15.19
N ARG A 177 1.23 8.93 14.42
CA ARG A 177 2.09 7.73 14.28
C ARG A 177 3.45 8.07 13.68
N VAL A 178 3.50 8.95 12.69
CA VAL A 178 4.75 9.46 12.11
C VAL A 178 5.54 10.27 13.15
N ALA A 179 4.88 11.15 13.90
CA ALA A 179 5.51 11.97 14.94
C ALA A 179 6.20 11.11 16.02
N LEU A 180 5.58 9.99 16.44
CA LEU A 180 6.17 9.06 17.41
C LEU A 180 7.48 8.42 16.90
N LYS A 181 7.66 8.30 15.59
CA LYS A 181 8.88 7.74 14.98
C LYS A 181 9.91 8.81 14.63
N LEU A 182 9.46 10.01 14.34
CA LEU A 182 10.33 11.11 13.98
C LEU A 182 10.95 11.77 15.21
N GLN A 183 10.17 12.04 16.26
CA GLN A 183 10.65 12.78 17.44
C GLN A 183 11.91 12.20 18.10
N PRO A 184 12.04 10.87 18.31
CA PRO A 184 13.26 10.30 18.88
C PRO A 184 14.52 10.50 18.01
N LYS A 185 14.35 10.84 16.72
CA LYS A 185 15.46 11.15 15.81
C LYS A 185 15.85 12.64 15.82
N LEU A 186 15.12 13.49 16.55
CA LEU A 186 15.33 14.93 16.63
C LEU A 186 15.94 15.31 17.98
N LEU A 187 17.21 14.96 18.19
CA LEU A 187 17.90 15.04 19.48
C LEU A 187 17.94 16.47 20.07
N PHE A 188 17.97 17.51 19.24
CA PHE A 188 18.02 18.90 19.69
C PHE A 188 17.31 19.88 18.74
N ALA A 189 16.84 21.00 19.30
CA ALA A 189 16.38 22.25 18.67
C ALA A 189 16.33 22.31 17.14
N ALA A 190 17.53 22.44 16.58
CA ALA A 190 17.77 22.79 15.18
C ALA A 190 17.80 21.59 14.22
N GLN A 191 17.73 20.35 14.71
CA GLN A 191 17.86 19.18 13.85
C GLN A 191 16.66 19.06 12.90
N THR A 192 16.97 18.83 11.62
CA THR A 192 15.97 18.58 10.58
C THR A 192 15.63 17.09 10.49
N GLY A 193 14.39 16.80 10.08
CA GLY A 193 13.89 15.44 9.84
C GLY A 193 13.96 15.01 8.37
N ARG A 194 14.53 15.85 7.49
CA ARG A 194 14.52 15.70 6.03
C ARG A 194 14.90 14.32 5.53
N GLU A 195 15.95 13.75 6.10
CA GLU A 195 16.51 12.45 5.72
C GLU A 195 15.67 11.27 6.23
N TYR A 196 14.82 11.49 7.23
CA TYR A 196 14.08 10.42 7.90
C TYR A 196 12.63 10.30 7.43
N VAL A 197 11.97 11.40 7.04
CA VAL A 197 10.51 11.39 6.80
C VAL A 197 10.09 10.37 5.74
N ARG A 198 10.73 10.34 4.57
CA ARG A 198 10.39 9.36 3.50
C ARG A 198 10.61 7.91 3.96
N THR A 199 11.70 7.69 4.67
CA THR A 199 12.07 6.38 5.23
C THR A 199 11.05 5.95 6.28
N ILE A 200 10.67 6.83 7.22
CA ILE A 200 9.64 6.56 8.22
C ILE A 200 8.34 6.20 7.53
N ILE A 201 7.84 7.03 6.60
CA ILE A 201 6.58 6.76 5.87
C ILE A 201 6.61 5.38 5.21
N SER A 202 7.71 5.03 4.55
CA SER A 202 7.84 3.72 3.91
C SER A 202 7.84 2.59 4.95
N GLN A 203 8.62 2.74 6.02
CA GLN A 203 8.81 1.73 7.06
C GLN A 203 7.58 1.48 7.93
N ILE A 204 6.80 2.51 8.28
CA ILE A 204 5.62 2.35 9.12
C ILE A 204 4.47 1.61 8.40
N PHE A 205 4.51 1.57 7.06
CA PHE A 205 3.48 0.95 6.25
C PHE A 205 3.90 -0.38 5.61
N GLU A 206 5.19 -0.69 5.60
CA GLU A 206 5.73 -1.91 5.00
C GLU A 206 5.60 -3.14 5.91
N GLY A 207 5.47 -4.31 5.26
CA GLY A 207 5.36 -5.63 5.89
C GLY A 207 6.62 -6.06 6.64
N PRO A 208 6.59 -7.17 7.40
CA PRO A 208 7.81 -7.75 7.88
C PRO A 208 8.65 -8.13 6.67
N GLY A 209 9.97 -8.07 6.84
CA GLY A 209 10.88 -8.49 5.77
C GLY A 209 10.64 -9.95 5.34
N THR A 210 11.42 -10.42 4.38
CA THR A 210 11.25 -11.79 3.85
C THR A 210 11.57 -12.84 4.92
N VAL A 211 11.21 -14.10 4.70
CA VAL A 211 11.58 -15.21 5.62
C VAL A 211 13.10 -15.25 5.83
N SER A 212 13.87 -14.89 4.80
CA SER A 212 15.33 -14.81 4.83
C SER A 212 15.86 -13.58 5.58
N PHE A 213 15.05 -12.52 5.70
CA PHE A 213 15.41 -11.27 6.38
C PHE A 213 14.20 -10.74 7.15
N PRO A 214 13.76 -11.44 8.22
CA PRO A 214 12.60 -11.02 8.98
C PRO A 214 12.88 -9.64 9.58
N ARG A 215 11.95 -8.72 9.37
CA ARG A 215 11.99 -7.38 10.00
C ARG A 215 10.71 -7.20 10.81
N PRO A 216 10.77 -6.74 12.05
CA PRO A 216 9.55 -6.38 12.78
C PRO A 216 8.88 -5.19 12.08
N TYR A 217 7.56 -5.10 12.20
CA TYR A 217 6.86 -3.88 11.80
C TYR A 217 7.39 -2.70 12.61
N HIS A 218 7.66 -1.59 11.94
CA HIS A 218 8.10 -0.38 12.63
C HIS A 218 7.00 0.21 13.52
N ASP A 219 5.73 -0.02 13.17
CA ASP A 219 4.58 0.32 14.00
C ASP A 219 3.59 -0.87 14.09
N PRO A 220 3.79 -1.79 15.05
CA PRO A 220 2.93 -2.96 15.21
C PRO A 220 1.47 -2.61 15.54
N LEU A 221 1.23 -1.52 16.28
CA LEU A 221 -0.13 -1.09 16.65
C LEU A 221 -0.88 -0.55 15.44
N LEU A 222 -0.25 0.34 14.65
CA LEU A 222 -0.82 0.80 13.39
C LEU A 222 -1.11 -0.38 12.46
N ARG A 223 -0.18 -1.34 12.37
CA ARG A 223 -0.40 -2.54 11.55
C ARG A 223 -1.62 -3.33 12.02
N ALA A 224 -1.78 -3.54 13.32
CA ALA A 224 -2.93 -4.24 13.88
C ALA A 224 -4.24 -3.52 13.56
N ALA A 225 -4.28 -2.18 13.66
CA ALA A 225 -5.44 -1.38 13.25
C ALA A 225 -5.78 -1.56 11.76
N ILE A 226 -4.78 -1.53 10.88
CA ILE A 226 -4.97 -1.76 9.44
C ILE A 226 -5.47 -3.18 9.15
N ILE A 227 -4.95 -4.20 9.84
CA ILE A 227 -5.46 -5.58 9.72
C ILE A 227 -6.91 -5.67 10.19
N ARG A 228 -7.26 -5.00 11.30
CA ARG A 228 -8.64 -4.94 11.81
C ARG A 228 -9.58 -4.35 10.76
N SER A 229 -9.21 -3.20 10.18
CA SER A 229 -9.95 -2.57 9.09
C SER A 229 -10.11 -3.50 7.88
N ALA A 230 -9.04 -4.20 7.50
CA ALA A 230 -9.09 -5.18 6.42
C ALA A 230 -10.01 -6.37 6.74
N GLY A 231 -10.10 -6.78 8.01
CA GLY A 231 -11.04 -7.75 8.55
C GLY A 231 -12.48 -7.37 8.23
N TYR A 232 -12.87 -6.16 8.61
CA TYR A 232 -14.23 -5.68 8.35
C TYR A 232 -14.53 -5.50 6.86
N GLN A 233 -13.53 -5.21 6.04
CA GLN A 233 -13.67 -5.04 4.59
C GLN A 233 -13.57 -6.38 3.82
N GLY A 234 -13.38 -7.52 4.50
CA GLY A 234 -13.22 -8.83 3.85
C GLY A 234 -11.93 -9.00 3.05
N ARG A 235 -10.90 -8.18 3.33
CA ARG A 235 -9.63 -8.12 2.57
C ARG A 235 -8.42 -8.69 3.33
N LEU A 236 -8.63 -9.53 4.34
CA LEU A 236 -7.52 -10.11 5.12
C LEU A 236 -6.52 -10.87 4.25
N ASN A 237 -6.97 -11.51 3.17
CA ASN A 237 -6.13 -12.25 2.24
C ASN A 237 -5.04 -11.38 1.58
N SER A 238 -5.25 -10.06 1.45
CA SER A 238 -4.26 -9.13 0.92
C SER A 238 -3.06 -8.92 1.84
N TYR A 239 -3.20 -9.27 3.12
CA TYR A 239 -2.19 -9.07 4.15
C TYR A 239 -1.41 -10.35 4.50
N GLY A 240 -1.79 -11.48 3.91
CA GLY A 240 -1.16 -12.80 4.07
C GLY A 240 -1.38 -13.40 5.46
N LYS A 241 -1.46 -14.74 5.55
CA LYS A 241 -1.29 -15.42 6.85
C LYS A 241 0.20 -15.56 7.16
N PRO A 242 0.63 -15.46 8.43
CA PRO A 242 2.02 -15.70 8.83
C PRO A 242 2.57 -17.07 8.36
N SER A 243 1.71 -18.06 8.12
CA SER A 243 2.08 -19.44 7.75
C SER A 243 1.92 -19.82 6.27
N ASP A 244 1.19 -19.05 5.44
CA ASP A 244 0.79 -19.50 4.08
C ASP A 244 1.76 -19.15 2.95
N LYS A 245 3.00 -18.71 3.24
CA LYS A 245 4.02 -18.48 2.19
C LYS A 245 4.72 -19.77 1.69
N HIS A 246 4.28 -20.95 2.14
CA HIS A 246 4.86 -22.22 1.70
C HIS A 246 4.41 -22.73 0.33
N LYS A 247 3.57 -22.00 -0.43
CA LYS A 247 3.29 -22.37 -1.82
C LYS A 247 3.47 -21.20 -2.79
N VAL A 248 4.23 -21.51 -3.84
CA VAL A 248 4.55 -20.72 -5.03
C VAL A 248 5.80 -19.82 -4.90
N VAL A 249 6.92 -20.46 -4.56
CA VAL A 249 8.19 -20.14 -5.25
C VAL A 249 8.07 -20.70 -6.68
N LYS A 250 7.50 -19.92 -7.62
CA LYS A 250 7.91 -20.03 -9.01
C LYS A 250 9.10 -19.10 -9.17
N LYS A 251 10.27 -19.72 -9.32
CA LYS A 251 11.59 -19.11 -9.50
C LYS A 251 11.53 -17.89 -10.44
N PRO A 252 12.25 -16.79 -10.16
CA PRO A 252 12.52 -15.79 -11.17
C PRO A 252 13.37 -16.42 -12.27
N SER A 253 12.87 -16.40 -13.50
CA SER A 253 13.63 -16.73 -14.70
C SER A 253 14.62 -15.61 -14.99
N THR A 254 15.80 -15.69 -14.38
CA THR A 254 17.00 -15.01 -14.84
C THR A 254 17.54 -15.80 -16.03
N THR A 255 17.29 -15.33 -17.24
CA THR A 255 17.96 -15.87 -18.44
C THR A 255 18.94 -14.80 -18.92
N THR A 256 20.11 -14.76 -18.28
CA THR A 256 21.31 -14.18 -18.84
C THR A 256 21.95 -15.22 -19.76
N SER A 257 22.15 -14.82 -21.00
CA SER A 257 22.84 -15.52 -22.07
C SER A 257 24.24 -15.95 -21.65
N ARG A 258 24.57 -17.24 -21.73
CA ARG A 258 25.95 -17.68 -21.97
C ARG A 258 26.00 -19.02 -22.68
N VAL A 259 26.52 -18.97 -23.90
CA VAL A 259 26.96 -20.07 -24.74
C VAL A 259 28.18 -20.74 -24.09
N LYS A 260 28.18 -22.07 -23.91
CA LYS A 260 29.27 -22.99 -24.32
C LYS A 260 29.02 -24.46 -23.94
N ALA A 261 29.11 -25.29 -24.98
CA ALA A 261 29.72 -26.62 -25.08
C ALA A 261 29.34 -27.78 -24.14
N ARG A 262 28.88 -28.86 -24.80
CA ARG A 262 28.84 -30.27 -24.39
C ARG A 262 30.28 -30.80 -24.15
N PRO A 263 30.47 -31.82 -23.29
CA PRO A 263 30.80 -33.16 -23.83
C PRO A 263 30.01 -34.31 -23.18
N LEU A 264 30.17 -35.50 -23.78
CA LEU A 264 29.41 -36.74 -23.63
C LEU A 264 29.90 -37.68 -22.50
N SER A 265 28.93 -38.39 -21.88
CA SER A 265 28.91 -39.83 -21.46
C SER A 265 29.84 -40.33 -20.32
N PRO A 266 29.61 -41.53 -19.71
CA PRO A 266 28.38 -42.32 -19.48
C PRO A 266 28.24 -43.04 -18.09
N LEU A 267 27.08 -43.69 -17.88
CA LEU A 267 26.79 -44.91 -17.07
C LEU A 267 26.80 -44.84 -15.53
N ALA A 268 25.60 -45.03 -14.94
CA ALA A 268 25.36 -46.04 -13.89
C ALA A 268 23.85 -46.26 -13.66
N HIS A 269 23.45 -47.53 -13.72
CA HIS A 269 22.10 -48.07 -13.52
C HIS A 269 21.61 -48.03 -12.06
N ARG A 270 20.32 -47.74 -11.83
CA ARG A 270 19.42 -48.48 -10.90
C ARG A 270 17.96 -47.96 -10.95
N PRO A 271 16.95 -48.71 -10.45
CA PRO A 271 15.83 -49.17 -11.27
C PRO A 271 14.52 -48.41 -11.04
N VAL A 272 13.66 -48.56 -12.03
CA VAL A 272 12.29 -48.03 -12.14
C VAL A 272 11.35 -48.83 -11.23
N ASN A 273 10.63 -48.13 -10.35
CA ASN A 273 9.47 -48.66 -9.62
C ASN A 273 8.19 -48.34 -10.42
N PRO A 274 7.44 -49.32 -10.95
CA PRO A 274 6.18 -49.07 -11.64
C PRO A 274 5.02 -49.15 -10.65
N SER A 275 4.64 -48.03 -10.01
CA SER A 275 3.35 -47.99 -9.29
C SER A 275 2.58 -46.66 -9.40
N ARG A 276 3.00 -45.76 -10.32
CA ARG A 276 2.40 -44.43 -10.43
C ARG A 276 1.61 -44.16 -11.72
N VAL A 277 1.55 -45.13 -12.63
CA VAL A 277 0.85 -44.99 -13.93
C VAL A 277 -0.60 -45.50 -13.87
N GLU A 278 -0.94 -46.45 -13.00
CA GLU A 278 -2.33 -46.97 -12.91
C GLU A 278 -3.30 -46.08 -12.13
N LYS A 279 -2.82 -45.17 -11.29
CA LYS A 279 -3.69 -44.22 -10.56
C LYS A 279 -4.16 -43.03 -11.40
N ARG A 280 -3.67 -42.87 -12.64
CA ARG A 280 -4.06 -41.77 -13.55
C ARG A 280 -5.12 -42.14 -14.59
N GLN A 281 -5.44 -43.42 -14.78
CA GLN A 281 -6.46 -43.83 -15.75
C GLN A 281 -7.88 -43.97 -15.15
N LYS A 282 -8.03 -44.05 -13.83
CA LYS A 282 -9.34 -44.18 -13.14
C LYS A 282 -10.04 -42.86 -12.76
N ILE A 283 -9.55 -41.69 -13.19
CA ILE A 283 -10.21 -40.38 -12.98
C ILE A 283 -10.77 -39.80 -14.31
N SER A 284 -10.77 -40.58 -15.41
CA SER A 284 -11.26 -40.10 -16.71
C SER A 284 -12.76 -40.30 -16.96
N SER A 285 -13.51 -40.83 -15.99
CA SER A 285 -14.93 -41.19 -16.17
C SER A 285 -15.88 -40.53 -15.15
N GLN A 286 -15.64 -39.27 -14.80
CA GLN A 286 -16.68 -38.43 -14.21
C GLN A 286 -16.89 -37.15 -15.03
N PRO A 287 -18.14 -36.85 -15.46
CA PRO A 287 -18.43 -35.60 -16.16
C PRO A 287 -18.21 -34.44 -15.19
N SER A 288 -17.21 -33.62 -15.48
CA SER A 288 -16.95 -32.37 -14.78
C SER A 288 -18.07 -31.38 -15.12
N ASN A 289 -18.99 -31.14 -14.16
CA ASN A 289 -20.02 -30.11 -14.22
C ASN A 289 -19.46 -28.68 -14.07
N TYR A 290 -18.22 -28.43 -14.48
CA TYR A 290 -17.61 -27.10 -14.47
C TYR A 290 -17.67 -26.48 -15.87
N HIS A 291 -18.78 -25.82 -16.15
CA HIS A 291 -18.92 -24.96 -17.33
C HIS A 291 -18.30 -23.61 -16.96
N GLY A 292 -17.04 -23.42 -17.34
CA GLY A 292 -16.21 -22.29 -16.91
C GLY A 292 -16.83 -20.90 -17.13
N VAL A 293 -16.11 -19.86 -16.69
CA VAL A 293 -16.56 -18.46 -16.59
C VAL A 293 -17.25 -17.89 -17.84
N ASN A 294 -16.95 -18.41 -19.04
CA ASN A 294 -17.61 -18.01 -20.28
C ASN A 294 -19.06 -18.52 -20.40
N ALA A 295 -19.38 -19.71 -19.86
CA ALA A 295 -20.75 -20.25 -19.84
C ALA A 295 -21.64 -19.50 -18.84
N PHE A 296 -21.08 -19.09 -17.69
CA PHE A 296 -21.77 -18.22 -16.74
C PHE A 296 -22.09 -16.84 -17.34
N ARG A 297 -21.16 -16.30 -18.15
CA ARG A 297 -21.35 -15.02 -18.83
C ARG A 297 -22.42 -15.10 -19.93
N ALA A 298 -22.51 -16.23 -20.64
CA ALA A 298 -23.56 -16.50 -21.63
C ALA A 298 -24.95 -16.68 -20.98
N GLN A 299 -25.03 -17.32 -19.81
CA GLN A 299 -26.29 -17.45 -19.06
C GLN A 299 -26.81 -16.12 -18.49
N GLN A 300 -25.92 -15.20 -18.13
CA GLN A 300 -26.31 -13.85 -17.68
C GLN A 300 -26.89 -13.01 -18.84
N GLN A 301 -26.35 -13.15 -20.05
CA GLN A 301 -26.86 -12.43 -21.22
C GLN A 301 -28.24 -12.94 -21.69
N THR A 302 -28.49 -14.24 -21.61
CA THR A 302 -29.82 -14.81 -21.92
C THR A 302 -30.88 -14.39 -20.90
N ARG A 303 -30.52 -14.29 -19.61
CA ARG A 303 -31.46 -13.81 -18.57
C ARG A 303 -31.85 -12.34 -18.73
N GLN A 304 -30.97 -11.49 -19.27
CA GLN A 304 -31.28 -10.07 -19.51
C GLN A 304 -32.08 -9.85 -20.80
N GLY A 305 -32.02 -10.78 -21.77
CA GLY A 305 -32.81 -10.71 -23.00
C GLY A 305 -34.28 -11.13 -22.84
N SER A 306 -34.65 -11.85 -21.78
CA SER A 306 -36.01 -12.38 -21.57
C SER A 306 -36.93 -11.44 -20.78
N GLN A 307 -36.49 -10.23 -20.42
CA GLN A 307 -37.29 -9.26 -19.65
C GLN A 307 -37.88 -8.11 -20.48
N TYR A 308 -37.85 -8.20 -21.81
CA TYR A 308 -38.55 -7.28 -22.69
C TYR A 308 -39.57 -8.04 -23.55
N ASN A 309 -40.77 -8.21 -23.00
CA ASN A 309 -41.95 -8.45 -23.83
C ASN A 309 -43.11 -7.59 -23.27
N PRO A 310 -43.48 -6.50 -23.95
CA PRO A 310 -44.58 -5.65 -23.52
C PRO A 310 -45.91 -6.36 -23.82
N LYS A 311 -46.79 -6.35 -22.82
CA LYS A 311 -48.17 -6.84 -22.94
C LYS A 311 -48.91 -6.05 -24.02
N GLN A 312 -49.56 -6.78 -24.93
CA GLN A 312 -50.80 -6.36 -25.59
C GLN A 312 -51.95 -6.36 -24.58
#